data_AF-A0A976CWD2-F1
#
_entry.id   AF-A0A976CWD2-F1
#
_cell.length_a   1.000
_cell.length_b   1.000
_cell.length_c   1.000
_cell.angle_alpha   90.00
_cell.angle_beta   90.00
_cell.angle_gamma   90.00
#
_symmetry.space_group_name_H-M   'P 1'
#
loop_
_entity.id
_entity.type
_entity.pdbx_description
1 polymer ?
#
loop_
_entity_poly.entity_id
_entity_poly.type
_entity_poly.pdbx_seq_one_letter_code
_entity_poly.pdbx_strand_id
1 'polypeptide(L)'
;MTSRRRQPLLRKRPPYFWWVLAHALALCACAISWIVTNYVFNNPELPRNYAILKKIGQAPVPELVPVLKAPVGDALKPEQIYGRYTSLSEPSQAAKLTKMNSRAIRAYLKGYPAGEKVNYIEGTYRILSVRPLTRADLFSPGFVVRAQAWVQPSLQHPAGPYPVLIEYMFPCENRAAFTWFKPGDIMRIQKIPNCTAILHISHIGPADEPIINLTVVPLSDQEYSIGASRVVTVTPPANLNLQAKMPLFDSPPPKSH
;
A
#
# COMPACT_ATOMS: atom_id res chain seq x y z
N MET A 1 -83.60 34.68 -24.73
CA MET A 1 -82.91 33.50 -25.27
C MET A 1 -81.42 33.82 -25.42
N THR A 2 -80.59 33.43 -24.46
CA THR A 2 -79.14 33.67 -24.47
C THR A 2 -78.41 32.37 -24.81
N SER A 3 -77.82 32.32 -26.00
CA SER A 3 -77.03 31.19 -26.50
C SER A 3 -75.70 31.09 -25.74
N ARG A 4 -75.57 30.08 -24.87
CA ARG A 4 -74.33 29.77 -24.14
C ARG A 4 -73.37 29.04 -25.08
N ARG A 5 -72.43 29.76 -25.70
CA ARG A 5 -71.32 29.17 -26.50
C ARG A 5 -70.52 28.21 -25.60
N ARG A 6 -70.59 26.90 -25.89
CA ARG A 6 -69.68 25.91 -25.32
C ARG A 6 -68.31 26.09 -25.99
N GLN A 7 -67.31 26.55 -25.24
CA GLN A 7 -65.93 26.54 -25.71
C GLN A 7 -65.47 25.07 -25.82
N PRO A 8 -64.76 24.68 -26.89
CA PRO A 8 -64.15 23.36 -26.95
C PRO A 8 -63.07 23.29 -25.87
N LEU A 9 -63.21 22.37 -24.92
CA LEU A 9 -62.14 22.02 -23.98
C LEU A 9 -60.96 21.53 -24.82
N LEU A 10 -59.98 22.41 -25.05
CA LEU A 10 -58.69 22.05 -25.61
C LEU A 10 -58.11 20.94 -24.73
N ARG A 11 -58.23 19.69 -25.20
CA ARG A 11 -57.71 18.50 -24.53
C ARG A 11 -56.19 18.66 -24.46
N LYS A 12 -55.67 19.18 -23.33
CA LYS A 12 -54.24 19.31 -23.08
C LYS A 12 -53.61 17.94 -23.29
N ARG A 13 -52.74 17.82 -24.29
CA ARG A 13 -51.96 16.59 -24.49
C ARG A 13 -51.11 16.37 -23.24
N PRO A 14 -51.01 15.13 -22.72
CA PRO A 14 -50.11 14.84 -21.61
C PRO A 14 -48.69 15.30 -21.96
N PRO A 15 -47.91 15.80 -20.99
CA PRO A 15 -46.56 16.32 -21.21
C PRO A 15 -45.55 15.18 -21.44
N TYR A 16 -45.78 14.32 -22.44
CA TYR A 16 -44.98 13.14 -22.73
C TYR A 16 -43.49 13.46 -22.91
N PHE A 17 -43.16 14.60 -23.51
CA PHE A 17 -41.78 15.08 -23.64
C PHE A 17 -41.08 15.20 -22.29
N TRP A 18 -41.69 15.91 -21.34
CA TRP A 18 -41.12 16.10 -19.99
C TRP A 18 -41.01 14.78 -19.23
N TRP A 19 -41.97 13.87 -19.45
CA TRP A 19 -41.94 12.56 -18.84
C TRP A 19 -40.78 11.70 -19.38
N VAL A 20 -40.58 11.67 -20.69
CA VAL A 20 -39.44 10.98 -21.34
C VAL A 20 -38.12 11.61 -20.90
N LEU A 21 -38.04 12.94 -20.88
CA LEU A 21 -36.84 13.65 -20.42
C LEU A 21 -36.51 13.30 -18.96
N ALA A 22 -37.51 13.27 -18.07
CA ALA A 22 -37.31 12.88 -16.67
C ALA A 22 -36.80 11.44 -16.54
N HIS A 23 -37.32 10.50 -17.33
CA HIS A 23 -36.85 9.11 -17.33
C HIS A 23 -35.44 8.97 -17.88
N ALA A 24 -35.12 9.68 -18.95
CA ALA A 24 -33.76 9.71 -19.49
C ALA A 24 -32.77 10.26 -18.46
N LEU A 25 -33.10 11.35 -17.78
CA LEU A 25 -32.26 11.92 -16.71
C LEU A 25 -32.13 10.96 -15.53
N ALA A 26 -33.21 10.30 -15.10
CA ALA A 26 -33.18 9.32 -14.03
C ALA A 26 -32.30 8.12 -14.38
N LEU A 27 -32.37 7.63 -15.62
CA LEU A 27 -31.52 6.53 -16.12
C LEU A 27 -30.04 6.95 -16.12
N CYS A 28 -29.72 8.14 -16.61
CA CYS A 28 -28.36 8.68 -16.57
C CYS A 28 -27.85 8.83 -15.13
N ALA A 29 -28.67 9.36 -14.22
CA ALA A 29 -28.32 9.50 -12.81
C ALA A 29 -28.07 8.13 -12.15
N CYS A 30 -28.90 7.13 -12.47
CA CYS A 30 -28.72 5.76 -12.00
C CYS A 30 -27.39 5.17 -12.50
N ALA A 31 -27.10 5.31 -13.80
CA ALA A 31 -25.85 4.84 -14.40
C ALA A 31 -24.61 5.52 -13.78
N ILE A 32 -24.65 6.85 -13.60
CA ILE A 32 -23.57 7.60 -12.96
C ILE A 32 -23.38 7.16 -11.51
N SER A 33 -24.47 7.03 -10.74
CA SER A 33 -24.43 6.57 -9.36
C SER A 33 -23.79 5.17 -9.25
N TRP A 34 -24.19 4.25 -10.13
CA TRP A 34 -23.61 2.91 -10.20
C TRP A 34 -22.11 2.93 -10.53
N ILE A 35 -21.68 3.70 -11.53
CA ILE A 35 -20.28 3.80 -11.94
C ILE A 35 -19.43 4.41 -10.82
N VAL A 36 -19.89 5.52 -10.22
CA VAL A 36 -19.16 6.21 -9.15
C VAL A 36 -19.05 5.32 -7.91
N THR A 37 -20.14 4.64 -7.54
CA THR A 37 -20.14 3.71 -6.40
C THR A 37 -19.13 2.59 -6.64
N ASN A 38 -19.19 1.92 -7.79
CA ASN A 38 -18.23 0.86 -8.13
C ASN A 38 -16.80 1.36 -8.15
N TYR A 39 -16.55 2.58 -8.65
CA TYR A 39 -15.22 3.17 -8.64
C TYR A 39 -14.70 3.40 -7.22
N VAL A 40 -15.53 3.92 -6.31
CA VAL A 40 -15.13 4.16 -4.91
C VAL A 40 -14.78 2.86 -4.21
N PHE A 41 -15.62 1.82 -4.31
CA PHE A 41 -15.38 0.54 -3.64
C PHE A 41 -14.23 -0.27 -4.28
N ASN A 42 -14.00 -0.14 -5.59
CA ASN A 42 -12.95 -0.90 -6.26
C ASN A 42 -11.55 -0.32 -6.12
N ASN A 43 -11.43 0.97 -5.80
CA ASN A 43 -10.17 1.69 -5.69
C ASN A 43 -9.99 2.29 -4.28
N PRO A 44 -9.97 1.48 -3.20
CA PRO A 44 -9.83 1.95 -1.83
C PRO A 44 -8.45 2.53 -1.51
N GLU A 45 -7.43 2.29 -2.36
CA GLU A 45 -6.10 2.88 -2.20
C GLU A 45 -6.07 4.39 -2.47
N LEU A 46 -7.09 4.92 -3.17
CA LEU A 46 -7.18 6.34 -3.44
C LEU A 46 -7.62 7.08 -2.16
N PRO A 47 -6.88 8.13 -1.71
CA PRO A 47 -7.13 8.75 -0.40
C PRO A 47 -8.56 9.30 -0.26
N ARG A 48 -9.11 9.86 -1.36
CA ARG A 48 -10.49 10.36 -1.40
C ARG A 48 -11.50 9.22 -1.23
N ASN A 49 -11.30 8.09 -1.91
CA ASN A 49 -12.21 6.95 -1.85
C ASN A 49 -12.18 6.31 -0.47
N TYR A 50 -10.98 6.10 0.09
CA TYR A 50 -10.83 5.58 1.45
C TYR A 50 -11.49 6.47 2.50
N ALA A 51 -11.37 7.80 2.38
CA ALA A 51 -12.04 8.72 3.28
C ALA A 51 -13.57 8.60 3.20
N ILE A 52 -14.13 8.38 2.01
CA ILE A 52 -15.57 8.10 1.84
C ILE A 52 -15.93 6.78 2.50
N LEU A 53 -15.20 5.70 2.20
CA LEU A 53 -15.42 4.36 2.77
C LEU A 53 -15.33 4.37 4.30
N LYS A 54 -14.38 5.13 4.86
CA LYS A 54 -14.21 5.30 6.30
C LYS A 54 -15.40 5.99 6.94
N LYS A 55 -15.94 7.04 6.31
CA LYS A 55 -17.12 7.75 6.81
C LYS A 55 -18.38 6.89 6.85
N ILE A 56 -18.53 5.96 5.92
CA ILE A 56 -19.67 5.02 5.86
C ILE A 56 -19.42 3.71 6.63
N GLY A 57 -18.28 3.56 7.31
CA GLY A 57 -17.94 2.35 8.09
C GLY A 57 -17.60 1.13 7.23
N GLN A 58 -17.22 1.31 5.96
CA GLN A 58 -16.90 0.25 4.99
C GLN A 58 -15.44 0.35 4.51
N ALA A 59 -14.56 1.03 5.25
CA ALA A 59 -13.15 1.07 4.90
C ALA A 59 -12.53 -0.32 5.10
N PRO A 60 -11.81 -0.86 4.10
CA PRO A 60 -11.12 -2.13 4.28
C PRO A 60 -10.02 -1.98 5.34
N VAL A 61 -9.95 -2.95 6.23
CA VAL A 61 -8.94 -3.05 7.28
C VAL A 61 -8.00 -4.18 6.90
N PRO A 62 -6.67 -3.94 6.85
CA PRO A 62 -5.72 -5.01 6.62
C PRO A 62 -5.83 -6.06 7.72
N GLU A 63 -5.79 -7.34 7.36
CA GLU A 63 -5.79 -8.45 8.31
C GLU A 63 -4.46 -9.18 8.23
N LEU A 64 -3.97 -9.64 9.39
CA LEU A 64 -2.85 -10.57 9.41
C LEU A 64 -3.35 -11.96 9.06
N VAL A 65 -2.55 -12.68 8.29
CA VAL A 65 -2.86 -14.03 7.87
C VAL A 65 -1.96 -15.00 8.63
N PRO A 66 -2.48 -16.16 9.08
CA PRO A 66 -1.62 -17.22 9.57
C PRO A 66 -0.57 -17.57 8.51
N VAL A 67 0.67 -17.86 8.93
CA VAL A 67 1.79 -18.14 8.02
C VAL A 67 1.44 -19.19 6.93
N LEU A 68 0.68 -20.22 7.28
CA LEU A 68 0.25 -21.29 6.37
C LEU A 68 -0.81 -20.85 5.35
N LYS A 69 -1.52 -19.75 5.62
CA LYS A 69 -2.53 -19.14 4.75
C LYS A 69 -2.01 -17.88 4.04
N ALA A 70 -0.69 -17.65 4.08
CA ALA A 70 -0.09 -16.53 3.37
C ALA A 70 -0.44 -16.60 1.86
N PRO A 71 -0.81 -15.47 1.24
CA PRO A 71 -1.09 -15.40 -0.18
C PRO A 71 0.04 -15.97 -1.05
N VAL A 72 -0.33 -16.50 -2.21
CA VAL A 72 0.67 -17.02 -3.16
C VAL A 72 1.49 -15.86 -3.72
N GLY A 73 2.81 -16.01 -3.71
CA GLY A 73 3.72 -14.95 -4.12
C GLY A 73 5.15 -15.40 -4.31
N ASP A 74 5.91 -14.56 -5.00
CA ASP A 74 7.33 -14.75 -5.27
C ASP A 74 8.15 -14.10 -4.15
N ALA A 75 9.18 -14.80 -3.68
CA ALA A 75 10.15 -14.22 -2.75
C ALA A 75 11.35 -13.71 -3.52
N LEU A 76 11.65 -12.43 -3.37
CA LEU A 76 12.70 -11.75 -4.10
C LEU A 76 13.89 -11.50 -3.19
N LYS A 77 15.07 -11.97 -3.62
CA LYS A 77 16.35 -11.63 -3.02
C LYS A 77 16.82 -10.23 -3.47
N PRO A 78 17.75 -9.57 -2.76
CA PRO A 78 18.17 -8.21 -3.10
C PRO A 78 18.63 -8.02 -4.54
N GLU A 79 19.35 -8.98 -5.11
CA GLU A 79 19.84 -8.95 -6.49
C GLU A 79 18.68 -9.00 -7.49
N GLN A 80 17.66 -9.82 -7.19
CA GLN A 80 16.44 -9.92 -7.99
C GLN A 80 15.60 -8.65 -7.89
N ILE A 81 15.51 -8.05 -6.69
CA ILE A 81 14.84 -6.77 -6.45
C ILE A 81 15.50 -5.68 -7.30
N TYR A 82 16.83 -5.57 -7.24
CA TYR A 82 17.57 -4.57 -7.99
C TYR A 82 17.37 -4.73 -9.49
N GLY A 83 17.62 -5.93 -10.03
CA GLY A 83 17.43 -6.20 -11.46
C GLY A 83 16.00 -5.97 -11.95
N ARG A 84 14.99 -6.27 -11.11
CA ARG A 84 13.57 -6.12 -11.47
C ARG A 84 13.09 -4.67 -11.47
N TYR A 85 13.56 -3.86 -10.53
CA TYR A 85 13.02 -2.52 -10.28
C TYR A 85 13.94 -1.37 -10.70
N THR A 86 15.19 -1.63 -11.08
CA THR A 86 16.11 -0.59 -11.55
C THR A 86 15.57 0.13 -12.79
N SER A 87 15.01 -0.58 -13.76
CA SER A 87 14.45 0.03 -14.98
C SER A 87 13.26 0.96 -14.73
N LEU A 88 12.67 0.93 -13.53
CA LEU A 88 11.57 1.81 -13.15
C LEU A 88 12.04 3.16 -12.57
N SER A 89 13.35 3.37 -12.40
CA SER A 89 13.91 4.69 -12.02
C SER A 89 13.75 5.71 -13.14
N GLU A 90 13.66 5.24 -14.39
CA GLU A 90 13.57 6.09 -15.58
C GLU A 90 12.30 6.96 -15.57
N PRO A 91 12.40 8.26 -15.88
CA PRO A 91 11.24 9.16 -15.93
C PRO A 91 10.11 8.66 -16.85
N SER A 92 10.48 7.96 -17.94
CA SER A 92 9.52 7.35 -18.88
C SER A 92 8.63 6.27 -18.24
N GLN A 93 9.07 5.65 -17.13
CA GLN A 93 8.37 4.58 -16.43
C GLN A 93 7.62 5.05 -15.18
N ALA A 94 7.64 6.35 -14.85
CA ALA A 94 7.02 6.90 -13.64
C ALA A 94 5.53 6.56 -13.51
N ALA A 95 4.78 6.57 -14.62
CA ALA A 95 3.36 6.19 -14.64
C ALA A 95 3.15 4.70 -14.32
N LYS A 96 4.06 3.83 -14.80
CA LYS A 96 4.03 2.39 -14.52
C LYS A 96 4.35 2.12 -13.05
N LEU A 97 5.35 2.80 -12.49
CA LEU A 97 5.69 2.71 -11.07
C LEU A 97 4.51 3.15 -10.18
N THR A 98 3.88 4.29 -10.51
CA THR A 98 2.70 4.80 -9.78
C THR A 98 1.54 3.80 -9.81
N LYS A 99 1.27 3.20 -10.96
CA LYS A 99 0.23 2.17 -11.11
C LYS A 99 0.55 0.91 -10.30
N MET A 100 1.81 0.49 -10.27
CA MET A 100 2.26 -0.66 -9.51
C MET A 100 2.14 -0.43 -8.00
N ASN A 101 2.58 0.73 -7.50
CA ASN A 101 2.46 1.11 -6.10
C ASN A 101 0.98 1.19 -5.68
N SER A 102 0.13 1.82 -6.50
CA SER A 102 -1.32 1.85 -6.25
C SER A 102 -1.93 0.44 -6.17
N ARG A 103 -1.52 -0.46 -7.07
CA ARG A 103 -1.97 -1.86 -7.06
C ARG A 103 -1.52 -2.61 -5.81
N ALA A 104 -0.28 -2.42 -5.37
CA ALA A 104 0.25 -3.05 -4.17
C ALA A 104 -0.51 -2.61 -2.90
N ILE A 105 -0.80 -1.31 -2.75
CA ILE A 105 -1.61 -0.79 -1.64
C ILE A 105 -3.04 -1.32 -1.70
N ARG A 106 -3.64 -1.35 -2.90
CA ARG A 106 -4.99 -1.91 -3.10
C ARG A 106 -5.05 -3.38 -2.68
N ALA A 107 -4.07 -4.16 -3.09
CA ALA A 107 -3.97 -5.58 -2.77
C ALA A 107 -3.83 -5.79 -1.25
N TYR A 108 -2.98 -5.00 -0.59
CA TYR A 108 -2.81 -5.02 0.85
C TYR A 108 -4.12 -4.68 1.59
N LEU A 109 -4.80 -3.60 1.20
CA LEU A 109 -6.09 -3.22 1.77
C LEU A 109 -7.17 -4.30 1.58
N LYS A 110 -7.20 -4.94 0.41
CA LYS A 110 -8.20 -5.98 0.09
C LYS A 110 -7.82 -7.38 0.57
N GLY A 111 -6.75 -7.53 1.35
CA GLY A 111 -6.30 -8.84 1.86
C GLY A 111 -5.88 -9.82 0.75
N TYR A 112 -5.35 -9.33 -0.37
CA TYR A 112 -4.87 -10.13 -1.50
C TYR A 112 -5.91 -11.11 -2.06
N PRO A 113 -6.91 -10.61 -2.82
CA PRO A 113 -7.95 -11.46 -3.40
C PRO A 113 -7.38 -12.48 -4.40
N ALA A 114 -8.16 -13.53 -4.69
CA ALA A 114 -7.75 -14.61 -5.58
C ALA A 114 -7.18 -14.11 -6.91
N GLY A 115 -5.99 -14.61 -7.28
CA GLY A 115 -5.27 -14.22 -8.50
C GLY A 115 -4.29 -13.06 -8.34
N GLU A 116 -4.36 -12.31 -7.23
CA GLU A 116 -3.39 -11.26 -6.92
C GLU A 116 -2.13 -11.88 -6.29
N LYS A 117 -0.99 -11.82 -7.00
CA LYS A 117 0.28 -12.35 -6.50
C LYS A 117 1.00 -11.33 -5.62
N VAL A 118 1.59 -11.81 -4.54
CA VAL A 118 2.41 -10.99 -3.64
C VAL A 118 3.87 -11.05 -4.03
N ASN A 119 4.58 -9.92 -3.92
CA ASN A 119 6.04 -9.91 -3.96
C ASN A 119 6.54 -9.82 -2.52
N TYR A 120 7.12 -10.92 -2.04
CA TYR A 120 7.80 -11.00 -0.76
C TYR A 120 9.28 -10.61 -0.92
N ILE A 121 9.91 -10.20 0.18
CA ILE A 121 11.35 -10.01 0.23
C ILE A 121 12.03 -11.09 1.07
N GLU A 122 13.25 -11.43 0.71
CA GLU A 122 14.15 -12.27 1.49
C GLU A 122 15.56 -11.70 1.47
N GLY A 123 16.32 -11.99 2.52
CA GLY A 123 17.73 -11.66 2.56
C GLY A 123 18.22 -11.26 3.93
N THR A 124 19.48 -10.84 3.95
CA THR A 124 20.11 -10.27 5.13
C THR A 124 20.20 -8.77 4.95
N TYR A 125 19.80 -8.02 5.98
CA TYR A 125 19.77 -6.57 5.97
C TYR A 125 20.45 -6.02 7.22
N ARG A 126 21.29 -5.01 7.04
CA ARG A 126 21.94 -4.29 8.15
C ARG A 126 21.13 -3.06 8.49
N ILE A 127 20.74 -2.91 9.76
CA ILE A 127 19.93 -1.78 10.23
C ILE A 127 20.77 -0.50 10.17
N LEU A 128 20.21 0.53 9.55
CA LEU A 128 20.81 1.86 9.47
C LEU A 128 20.18 2.82 10.48
N SER A 129 18.86 2.81 10.59
CA SER A 129 18.13 3.69 11.49
C SER A 129 16.77 3.12 11.87
N VAL A 130 16.24 3.58 13.00
CA VAL A 130 14.94 3.16 13.54
C VAL A 130 14.23 4.40 14.08
N ARG A 131 12.93 4.54 13.80
CA ARG A 131 12.13 5.62 14.38
C ARG A 131 10.69 5.15 14.68
N PRO A 132 10.02 5.74 15.67
CA PRO A 132 8.59 5.49 15.88
C PRO A 132 7.76 6.03 14.71
N LEU A 133 6.64 5.35 14.44
CA LEU A 133 5.62 5.81 13.50
C LEU A 133 4.69 6.81 14.20
N THR A 134 4.35 7.87 13.49
CA THR A 134 3.50 8.97 13.95
C THR A 134 2.15 8.94 13.26
N ARG A 135 1.21 9.80 13.67
CA ARG A 135 -0.09 9.95 12.97
C ARG A 135 0.06 10.55 11.56
N ALA A 136 1.22 11.12 11.24
CA ALA A 136 1.54 11.69 9.94
C ALA A 136 2.11 10.65 8.96
N ASP A 137 2.34 9.41 9.43
CA ASP A 137 2.77 8.28 8.60
C ASP A 137 1.55 7.45 8.14
N LEU A 138 1.74 6.67 7.06
CA LEU A 138 0.70 5.76 6.54
C LEU A 138 0.21 4.76 7.60
N PHE A 139 1.14 4.24 8.39
CA PHE A 139 0.91 3.28 9.47
C PHE A 139 1.03 3.97 10.82
N SER A 140 0.08 3.72 11.73
CA SER A 140 0.18 4.12 13.14
C SER A 140 -0.83 3.31 13.97
N PRO A 141 -0.48 2.83 15.17
CA PRO A 141 0.81 2.92 15.86
C PRO A 141 1.86 1.91 15.35
N GLY A 142 3.13 2.12 15.72
CA GLY A 142 4.22 1.19 15.43
C GLY A 142 5.58 1.88 15.32
N PHE A 143 6.51 1.26 14.62
CA PHE A 143 7.79 1.85 14.25
C PHE A 143 8.26 1.37 12.88
N VAL A 144 9.24 2.07 12.31
CA VAL A 144 9.90 1.70 11.05
C VAL A 144 11.38 1.47 11.30
N VAL A 145 11.90 0.41 10.70
CA VAL A 145 13.32 0.09 10.61
C VAL A 145 13.78 0.33 9.17
N ARG A 146 14.74 1.24 8.98
CA ARG A 146 15.48 1.32 7.72
C ARG A 146 16.69 0.40 7.79
N ALA A 147 16.82 -0.47 6.79
CA ALA A 147 17.93 -1.38 6.67
C ALA A 147 18.42 -1.48 5.23
N GLN A 148 19.70 -1.75 5.04
CA GLN A 148 20.32 -1.96 3.73
C GLN A 148 20.61 -3.42 3.51
N ALA A 149 20.36 -3.91 2.30
CA ALA A 149 20.72 -5.25 1.90
C ALA A 149 22.23 -5.49 2.11
N TRP A 150 22.54 -6.63 2.73
CA TRP A 150 23.89 -7.06 3.04
C TRP A 150 24.13 -8.39 2.32
N VAL A 151 24.74 -8.31 1.14
CA VAL A 151 24.86 -9.43 0.19
C VAL A 151 26.29 -9.90 0.15
N GLN A 152 26.46 -11.22 0.09
CA GLN A 152 27.75 -11.85 -0.18
C GLN A 152 27.82 -12.26 -1.67
N PRO A 153 28.61 -11.56 -2.51
CA PRO A 153 28.60 -11.81 -3.96
C PRO A 153 29.18 -13.19 -4.34
N SER A 154 30.18 -13.67 -3.60
CA SER A 154 30.79 -14.98 -3.80
C SER A 154 31.40 -15.49 -2.49
N LEU A 155 31.74 -16.78 -2.43
CA LEU A 155 32.41 -17.37 -1.26
C LEU A 155 33.76 -16.72 -0.95
N GLN A 156 34.41 -16.09 -1.94
CA GLN A 156 35.72 -15.46 -1.81
C GLN A 156 35.63 -13.97 -1.41
N HIS A 157 34.47 -13.34 -1.48
CA HIS A 157 34.28 -11.94 -1.13
C HIS A 157 33.44 -11.80 0.15
N PRO A 158 33.82 -10.92 1.08
CA PRO A 158 33.04 -10.68 2.28
C PRO A 158 31.68 -10.06 1.93
N ALA A 159 30.68 -10.29 2.78
CA ALA A 159 29.38 -9.66 2.63
C ALA A 159 29.49 -8.14 2.80
N GLY A 160 28.82 -7.40 1.91
CA GLY A 160 28.88 -5.95 1.86
C GLY A 160 27.54 -5.31 1.55
N PRO A 161 27.48 -3.96 1.57
CA PRO A 161 26.27 -3.22 1.25
C PRO A 161 25.89 -3.44 -0.22
N TYR A 162 24.59 -3.63 -0.46
CA TYR A 162 24.00 -3.74 -1.79
C TYR A 162 22.99 -2.59 -2.01
N PRO A 163 22.78 -2.07 -3.24
CA PRO A 163 21.94 -0.89 -3.52
C PRO A 163 20.41 -1.17 -3.42
N VAL A 164 20.01 -1.84 -2.36
CA VAL A 164 18.62 -2.08 -1.99
C VAL A 164 18.43 -1.70 -0.52
N LEU A 165 17.61 -0.70 -0.28
CA LEU A 165 17.12 -0.28 1.02
C LEU A 165 15.71 -0.81 1.24
N ILE A 166 15.44 -1.16 2.49
CA ILE A 166 14.09 -1.48 2.94
C ILE A 166 13.73 -0.57 4.11
N GLU A 167 12.47 -0.23 4.15
CA GLU A 167 11.80 0.39 5.27
C GLU A 167 10.75 -0.57 5.75
N TYR A 168 11.15 -1.33 6.76
CA TYR A 168 10.35 -2.38 7.33
C TYR A 168 9.40 -1.77 8.35
N MET A 169 8.11 -1.81 8.02
CA MET A 169 7.05 -1.37 8.91
C MET A 169 6.79 -2.44 9.96
N PHE A 170 6.80 -2.05 11.23
CA PHE A 170 6.30 -2.85 12.33
C PHE A 170 5.08 -2.16 12.94
N PRO A 171 3.88 -2.34 12.34
CA PRO A 171 2.62 -1.95 13.00
C PRO A 171 2.49 -2.73 14.31
N CYS A 172 2.46 -2.03 15.44
CA CYS A 172 2.35 -2.65 16.76
C CYS A 172 1.85 -1.64 17.79
N GLU A 173 1.17 -2.14 18.84
CA GLU A 173 0.72 -1.28 19.94
C GLU A 173 1.88 -0.79 20.81
N ASN A 174 2.89 -1.64 21.05
CA ASN A 174 4.04 -1.29 21.87
C ASN A 174 4.99 -0.35 21.13
N ARG A 175 4.72 0.96 21.22
CA ARG A 175 5.53 1.99 20.57
C ARG A 175 6.96 2.06 21.09
N ALA A 176 7.26 1.59 22.31
CA ALA A 176 8.60 1.64 22.88
C ALA A 176 9.55 0.57 22.28
N ALA A 177 9.00 -0.42 21.58
CA ALA A 177 9.76 -1.49 20.95
C ALA A 177 10.78 -1.02 19.92
N PHE A 178 10.61 0.17 19.34
CA PHE A 178 11.59 0.75 18.41
C PHE A 178 13.00 0.88 19.01
N THR A 179 13.10 1.04 20.34
CA THR A 179 14.39 1.15 21.06
C THR A 179 15.15 -0.17 21.14
N TRP A 180 14.52 -1.28 20.74
CA TRP A 180 15.11 -2.61 20.84
C TRP A 180 16.00 -2.95 19.65
N PHE A 181 15.75 -2.32 18.50
CA PHE A 181 16.62 -2.38 17.34
C PHE A 181 17.68 -1.29 17.40
N LYS A 182 18.93 -1.63 17.05
CA LYS A 182 20.04 -0.68 17.01
C LYS A 182 20.63 -0.60 15.60
N PRO A 183 21.09 0.59 15.17
CA PRO A 183 21.95 0.70 14.00
C PRO A 183 23.13 -0.26 14.08
N GLY A 184 23.41 -0.96 12.99
CA GLY A 184 24.43 -1.98 12.89
C GLY A 184 23.94 -3.42 13.11
N ASP A 185 22.77 -3.62 13.72
CA ASP A 185 22.19 -4.95 13.90
C ASP A 185 21.88 -5.61 12.55
N ILE A 186 21.88 -6.94 12.53
CA ILE A 186 21.55 -7.74 11.36
C ILE A 186 20.14 -8.32 11.48
N MET A 187 19.31 -7.99 10.51
CA MET A 187 17.96 -8.51 10.35
C MET A 187 17.94 -9.51 9.19
N ARG A 188 17.51 -10.75 9.46
CA ARG A 188 17.29 -11.78 8.44
C ARG A 188 15.81 -11.89 8.16
N ILE A 189 15.44 -11.77 6.89
CA ILE A 189 14.06 -11.86 6.43
C ILE A 189 13.93 -13.09 5.55
N GLN A 190 12.94 -13.91 5.85
CA GLN A 190 12.58 -15.12 5.11
C GLN A 190 11.12 -15.04 4.68
N LYS A 191 10.74 -15.67 3.56
CA LYS A 191 9.35 -15.73 3.10
C LYS A 191 8.45 -16.32 4.18
N ILE A 192 8.92 -17.40 4.80
CA ILE A 192 8.33 -18.05 5.95
C ILE A 192 9.39 -17.99 7.06
N PRO A 193 9.08 -17.47 8.26
CA PRO A 193 7.75 -17.11 8.75
C PRO A 193 7.34 -15.62 8.57
N ASN A 194 8.20 -14.74 8.08
CA ASN A 194 7.95 -13.29 8.12
C ASN A 194 6.86 -12.80 7.16
N CYS A 195 6.68 -13.47 6.01
CA CYS A 195 5.70 -13.10 4.98
C CYS A 195 5.73 -11.60 4.64
N THR A 196 6.93 -11.03 4.52
CA THR A 196 7.14 -9.58 4.34
C THR A 196 6.84 -9.15 2.91
N ALA A 197 5.73 -8.45 2.70
CA ALA A 197 5.30 -8.00 1.38
C ALA A 197 5.81 -6.60 1.02
N ILE A 198 6.11 -6.39 -0.26
CA ILE A 198 6.41 -5.07 -0.82
C ILE A 198 5.10 -4.29 -1.00
N LEU A 199 5.02 -3.13 -0.35
CA LEU A 199 3.85 -2.24 -0.42
C LEU A 199 4.09 -1.05 -1.35
N HIS A 200 5.33 -0.56 -1.40
CA HIS A 200 5.69 0.61 -2.19
C HIS A 200 7.15 0.53 -2.63
N ILE A 201 7.42 0.99 -3.84
CA ILE A 201 8.76 1.06 -4.45
C ILE A 201 9.08 2.51 -4.78
N SER A 202 10.28 2.94 -4.42
CA SER A 202 10.86 4.24 -4.75
C SER A 202 12.34 4.08 -5.09
N HIS A 203 12.93 5.16 -5.61
CA HIS A 203 14.34 5.21 -5.98
C HIS A 203 14.99 6.40 -5.30
N ILE A 204 16.25 6.24 -4.88
CA ILE A 204 17.07 7.28 -4.26
C ILE A 204 18.35 7.41 -5.09
N GLY A 205 18.79 8.65 -5.30
CA GLY A 205 19.99 8.92 -6.10
C GLY A 205 19.66 9.13 -7.59
N PRO A 206 20.69 9.18 -8.43
CA PRO A 206 20.53 9.42 -9.86
C PRO A 206 19.96 8.18 -10.58
N ALA A 207 19.46 8.37 -11.81
CA ALA A 207 18.74 7.33 -12.54
C ALA A 207 19.65 6.21 -13.09
N ASP A 208 20.92 6.52 -13.32
CA ASP A 208 21.97 5.62 -13.83
C ASP A 208 22.44 4.61 -12.78
N GLU A 209 22.55 5.03 -11.52
CA GLU A 209 22.87 4.15 -10.39
C GLU A 209 21.87 4.36 -9.23
N PRO A 210 20.61 3.92 -9.42
CA PRO A 210 19.56 4.18 -8.46
C PRO A 210 19.64 3.20 -7.30
N ILE A 211 19.52 3.70 -6.07
CA ILE A 211 19.27 2.85 -4.91
C ILE A 211 17.78 2.54 -4.85
N ILE A 212 17.41 1.26 -4.89
CA ILE A 212 16.01 0.85 -4.75
C ILE A 212 15.61 0.97 -3.28
N ASN A 213 14.57 1.75 -2.97
CA ASN A 213 14.03 1.89 -1.62
C ASN A 213 12.60 1.33 -1.55
N LEU A 214 12.44 0.26 -0.77
CA LEU A 214 11.18 -0.46 -0.62
C LEU A 214 10.51 -0.14 0.71
N THR A 215 9.22 0.13 0.69
CA THR A 215 8.38 0.06 1.90
C THR A 215 7.80 -1.34 1.98
N VAL A 216 8.05 -2.02 3.09
CA VAL A 216 7.64 -3.41 3.26
C VAL A 216 6.90 -3.62 4.57
N VAL A 217 5.94 -4.54 4.56
CA VAL A 217 5.06 -4.81 5.71
C VAL A 217 4.93 -6.31 5.93
N PRO A 218 5.03 -6.80 7.17
CA PRO A 218 4.74 -8.19 7.50
C PRO A 218 3.25 -8.48 7.31
N LEU A 219 2.93 -9.59 6.66
CA LEU A 219 1.55 -10.06 6.52
C LEU A 219 1.18 -11.12 7.55
N SER A 220 2.17 -11.78 8.17
CA SER A 220 1.92 -12.84 9.13
C SER A 220 1.70 -12.32 10.55
N ASP A 221 0.94 -13.09 11.33
CA ASP A 221 0.69 -12.93 12.77
C ASP A 221 1.88 -13.34 13.65
N GLN A 222 3.07 -13.41 13.07
CA GLN A 222 4.27 -13.90 13.74
C GLN A 222 4.83 -12.86 14.73
N GLU A 223 5.33 -13.38 15.84
CA GLU A 223 6.17 -12.66 16.79
C GLU A 223 7.63 -12.50 16.30
N TYR A 224 8.17 -11.31 16.46
CA TYR A 224 9.55 -10.97 16.11
C TYR A 224 10.42 -10.96 17.36
N SER A 225 11.33 -11.92 17.44
CA SER A 225 12.34 -11.95 18.50
C SER A 225 13.45 -10.94 18.21
N ILE A 226 13.76 -10.10 19.18
CA ILE A 226 14.81 -9.07 19.13
C ILE A 226 15.78 -9.33 20.28
N GLY A 227 17.02 -9.70 19.95
CA GLY A 227 17.98 -10.16 20.93
C GLY A 227 17.53 -11.45 21.62
N ALA A 228 17.89 -11.62 22.89
CA ALA A 228 17.69 -12.88 23.61
C ALA A 228 16.29 -13.05 24.23
N SER A 229 15.57 -11.96 24.53
CA SER A 229 14.35 -12.03 25.37
C SER A 229 13.22 -11.09 24.99
N ARG A 230 13.41 -10.21 23.99
CA ARG A 230 12.38 -9.22 23.63
C ARG A 230 11.61 -9.72 22.43
N VAL A 231 10.29 -9.56 22.48
CA VAL A 231 9.39 -10.00 21.42
C VAL A 231 8.46 -8.87 21.03
N VAL A 232 8.34 -8.63 19.73
CA VAL A 232 7.38 -7.68 19.16
C VAL A 232 6.30 -8.45 18.42
N THR A 233 5.07 -8.31 18.87
CA THR A 233 3.89 -8.79 18.17
C THR A 233 3.43 -7.73 17.18
N VAL A 234 3.36 -8.09 15.90
CA VAL A 234 2.79 -7.22 14.87
C VAL A 234 1.27 -7.25 14.99
N THR A 235 0.65 -6.09 14.90
CA THR A 235 -0.81 -5.95 14.88
C THR A 235 -1.20 -5.08 13.69
N PRO A 236 -2.16 -5.50 12.85
CA PRO A 236 -2.53 -4.71 11.70
C PRO A 236 -3.13 -3.37 12.18
N PRO A 237 -2.87 -2.26 11.47
CA PRO A 237 -3.43 -0.98 11.86
C PRO A 237 -4.94 -0.96 11.62
N ALA A 238 -5.72 -0.52 12.60
CA ALA A 238 -7.17 -0.39 12.46
C ALA A 238 -7.58 0.58 11.34
N ASN A 239 -6.72 1.56 11.01
CA ASN A 239 -6.91 2.49 9.91
C ASN A 239 -5.57 2.83 9.28
N LEU A 240 -5.54 2.98 7.95
CA LEU A 240 -4.40 3.58 7.25
C LEU A 240 -4.63 5.07 7.03
N ASN A 241 -3.56 5.86 7.13
CA ASN A 241 -3.59 7.25 6.72
C ASN A 241 -3.11 7.39 5.27
N LEU A 242 -4.00 7.13 4.30
CA LEU A 242 -3.61 7.21 2.88
C LEU A 242 -3.34 8.65 2.39
N GLN A 243 -3.68 9.68 3.18
CA GLN A 243 -3.28 11.06 2.89
C GLN A 243 -1.88 11.39 3.40
N ALA A 244 -1.31 10.53 4.26
CA ALA A 244 0.06 10.67 4.73
C ALA A 244 1.06 10.42 3.61
N LYS A 245 2.27 10.92 3.82
CA LYS A 245 3.43 10.46 3.07
C LYS A 245 3.72 9.01 3.46
N MET A 246 4.31 8.28 2.51
CA MET A 246 4.97 7.02 2.86
C MET A 246 6.01 7.31 3.95
N PRO A 247 6.22 6.40 4.92
CA PRO A 247 7.14 6.59 6.04
C PRO A 247 8.63 6.56 5.64
N LEU A 248 8.93 7.00 4.42
CA LEU A 248 10.26 7.17 3.85
C LEU A 248 11.09 8.11 4.69
N PHE A 249 12.30 7.70 5.09
CA PHE A 249 13.23 8.69 5.65
C PHE A 249 13.76 9.55 4.51
N ASP A 250 13.66 10.87 4.68
CA ASP A 250 13.95 11.84 3.62
C ASP A 250 15.45 11.96 3.28
N SER A 251 16.34 11.44 4.14
CA SER A 251 17.79 11.53 3.94
C SER A 251 18.37 10.27 3.28
N PRO A 252 19.38 10.41 2.39
CA PRO A 252 20.14 9.26 1.90
C PRO A 252 20.84 8.55 3.08
N PRO A 253 21.13 7.24 2.95
CA PRO A 253 21.86 6.52 3.98
C PRO A 253 23.21 7.21 4.23
N PRO A 254 23.70 7.29 5.48
CA PRO A 254 25.03 7.80 5.76
C PRO A 254 26.05 6.96 4.98
N LYS A 255 27.07 7.61 4.39
CA LYS A 255 28.16 6.92 3.70
C LYS A 255 28.80 5.96 4.70
N SER A 256 28.80 4.66 4.40
CA SER A 256 29.51 3.67 5.20
C SER A 256 31.00 3.95 5.09
N HIS A 257 31.62 4.36 6.20
CA HIS A 257 33.08 4.38 6.35
C HIS A 257 33.60 2.98 6.61
#